data_AF-A0A917HDC8-F1
#
_entry.id   AF-A0A917HDC8-F1
#
_cell.length_a   1.000
_cell.length_b   1.000
_cell.length_c   1.000
_cell.angle_alpha   90.00
_cell.angle_beta   90.00
_cell.angle_gamma   90.00
#
_symmetry.space_group_name_H-M   'P 1'
#
loop_
_entity.id
_entity.type
_entity.pdbx_description
1 polymer ?
#
loop_
_entity_poly.entity_id
_entity_poly.type
_entity_poly.pdbx_seq_one_letter_code
_entity_poly.pdbx_strand_id
1 'polypeptide(L)'
;MTGINSYTDADFKRTIWSALRLLVIIVVVATPLVWWKAGWPSALLLLVGAVISGSGLFEWLRLMSAVMVRMDGGQTARPMAMVLVGFFVRLGIAVALLYVSLKYLNGSVYALAAGLALGVFALAVEGLRLMKAWTV
;
A
#
# COMPACT_ATOMS: atom_id res chain seq x y z
N MET A 1 -19.47 5.57 -25.14
CA MET A 1 -19.02 4.73 -24.00
C MET A 1 -17.75 4.01 -24.42
N THR A 2 -16.58 4.64 -24.29
CA THR A 2 -15.29 4.11 -24.79
C THR A 2 -14.17 4.15 -23.75
N GLY A 3 -14.43 4.62 -22.51
CA GLY A 3 -13.39 4.74 -21.49
C GLY A 3 -12.93 3.40 -20.92
N ILE A 4 -13.84 2.57 -20.39
CA ILE A 4 -13.49 1.42 -19.52
C ILE A 4 -12.62 0.35 -20.23
N ASN A 5 -12.70 0.25 -21.56
CA ASN A 5 -11.97 -0.77 -22.33
C ASN A 5 -10.48 -0.44 -22.58
N SER A 6 -9.99 0.72 -22.12
CA SER A 6 -8.61 1.18 -22.39
C SER A 6 -7.77 1.39 -21.13
N TYR A 7 -8.06 0.70 -20.02
CA TYR A 7 -7.19 0.77 -18.85
C TYR A 7 -5.90 -0.01 -19.12
N THR A 8 -4.79 0.70 -19.29
CA THR A 8 -3.49 0.12 -19.63
C THR A 8 -2.66 -0.20 -18.37
N ASP A 9 -1.72 -1.14 -18.46
CA ASP A 9 -0.77 -1.47 -17.38
C ASP A 9 -0.01 -0.23 -16.86
N ALA A 10 0.36 0.69 -17.76
CA ALA A 10 1.02 1.93 -17.39
C ALA A 10 0.16 2.82 -16.49
N ASP A 11 -1.16 2.88 -16.74
CA ASP A 11 -2.10 3.62 -15.90
C ASP A 11 -2.24 2.96 -14.54
N PHE A 12 -2.32 1.63 -14.50
CA PHE A 12 -2.31 0.87 -13.24
C PHE A 12 -1.06 1.15 -12.41
N LYS A 13 0.13 1.00 -13.00
CA LYS A 13 1.40 1.26 -12.31
C LYS A 13 1.48 2.70 -11.82
N ARG A 14 1.09 3.67 -12.65
CA ARG A 14 1.07 5.09 -12.30
C ARG A 14 0.15 5.35 -11.10
N THR A 15 -1.02 4.72 -11.08
CA THR A 15 -2.01 4.84 -9.99
C THR A 15 -1.43 4.36 -8.66
N ILE A 16 -0.83 3.17 -8.64
CA ILE A 16 -0.25 2.61 -7.42
C ILE A 16 0.91 3.48 -6.94
N TRP A 17 1.78 3.95 -7.84
CA TRP A 17 2.89 4.85 -7.47
C TRP A 17 2.41 6.19 -6.94
N SER A 18 1.36 6.76 -7.53
CA SER A 18 0.73 7.98 -7.04
C SER A 18 0.13 7.76 -5.64
N ALA A 19 -0.54 6.62 -5.42
CA ALA A 19 -1.12 6.28 -4.13
C ALA A 19 -0.04 6.05 -3.06
N LEU A 20 1.07 5.38 -3.40
CA LEU A 20 2.23 5.24 -2.51
C LEU A 20 2.84 6.59 -2.17
N ARG A 21 3.00 7.49 -3.15
CA ARG A 21 3.48 8.86 -2.90
C ARG A 21 2.53 9.61 -1.96
N LEU A 22 1.23 9.53 -2.20
CA LEU A 22 0.21 10.17 -1.36
C LEU A 22 0.25 9.61 0.08
N LEU A 23 0.34 8.29 0.24
CA LEU A 23 0.53 7.64 1.53
C LEU A 23 1.76 8.20 2.25
N VAL A 24 2.91 8.27 1.57
CA VAL A 24 4.14 8.81 2.18
C VAL A 24 3.95 10.26 2.62
N ILE A 25 3.32 11.10 1.80
CA ILE A 25 3.04 12.49 2.16
C ILE A 25 2.16 12.56 3.41
N ILE A 26 1.06 11.80 3.45
CA ILE A 26 0.16 11.79 4.62
C ILE A 26 0.91 11.30 5.85
N VAL A 27 1.71 10.24 5.74
CA VAL A 27 2.47 9.69 6.86
C VAL A 27 3.46 10.70 7.40
N VAL A 28 4.24 11.35 6.54
CA VAL A 28 5.22 12.39 6.95
C VAL A 28 4.55 13.53 7.72
N VAL A 29 3.31 13.88 7.38
CA VAL A 29 2.54 14.93 8.08
C VAL A 29 1.84 14.39 9.35
N ALA A 30 1.25 13.20 9.28
CA ALA A 30 0.48 12.60 10.37
C ALA A 30 1.37 12.13 11.52
N THR A 31 2.57 11.62 11.23
CA THR A 31 3.53 11.16 12.24
C THR A 31 3.89 12.24 13.27
N PRO A 32 4.35 13.46 12.90
CA PRO A 32 4.64 14.51 13.89
C PRO A 32 3.39 14.97 14.64
N LEU A 33 2.22 15.01 13.99
CA LEU A 33 0.95 15.35 14.65
C LEU A 33 0.57 14.32 15.72
N VAL A 34 0.66 13.03 15.41
CA VAL A 34 0.38 11.94 16.34
C VAL A 34 1.44 11.87 17.43
N TRP A 35 2.71 12.12 17.12
CA TRP A 35 3.77 12.18 18.13
C TRP A 35 3.47 13.27 19.16
N TRP A 36 3.13 14.47 18.71
CA TRP A 36 2.81 15.56 19.64
C TRP A 36 1.57 15.25 20.51
N LYS A 37 0.51 14.68 19.93
CA LYS A 37 -0.76 14.49 20.64
C LYS A 37 -0.87 13.20 21.46
N ALA A 38 -0.32 12.10 20.96
CA ALA A 38 -0.48 10.75 21.52
C ALA A 38 0.85 10.11 21.95
N GLY A 39 1.96 10.83 21.80
CA GLY A 39 3.29 10.37 22.18
C GLY A 39 3.99 9.57 21.09
N TRP A 40 5.29 9.37 21.30
CA TRP A 40 6.17 8.64 20.38
C TRP A 40 5.76 7.18 20.13
N PRO A 41 5.18 6.41 21.09
CA PRO A 41 4.80 5.02 20.82
C PRO A 41 3.66 4.93 19.81
N SER A 42 2.67 5.83 19.89
CA SER A 42 1.57 5.91 18.93
C SER A 42 2.03 6.36 17.54
N ALA A 43 3.00 7.27 17.46
CA ALA A 43 3.57 7.67 16.18
C ALA A 43 4.30 6.51 15.48
N LEU A 44 5.02 5.67 16.24
CA LEU A 44 5.63 4.45 15.72
C LEU A 44 4.58 3.42 15.27
N LEU A 45 3.50 3.23 16.04
CA LEU A 45 2.40 2.35 15.62
C LEU A 45 1.76 2.80 14.31
N LEU A 46 1.56 4.12 14.14
CA LEU A 46 1.11 4.69 12.86
C LEU A 46 2.07 4.36 11.72
N LEU A 47 3.37 4.53 11.93
CA LEU A 47 4.40 4.20 10.94
C LEU A 47 4.40 2.72 10.59
N VAL A 48 4.30 1.83 11.58
CA VAL A 48 4.22 0.38 11.38
C VAL A 48 2.99 0.04 10.52
N GLY A 49 1.82 0.57 10.87
CA GLY A 49 0.60 0.38 10.09
C GLY A 49 0.74 0.88 8.64
N ALA A 50 1.34 2.05 8.46
CA ALA A 50 1.58 2.63 7.14
C ALA A 50 2.57 1.83 6.29
N VAL A 51 3.64 1.31 6.89
CA VAL A 51 4.61 0.42 6.22
C VAL A 51 3.95 -0.89 5.79
N ILE A 52 3.13 -1.49 6.67
CA ILE A 52 2.37 -2.70 6.34
C ILE A 52 1.42 -2.42 5.17
N SER A 53 0.65 -1.34 5.24
CA SER A 53 -0.29 -0.96 4.18
C SER A 53 0.40 -0.66 2.84
N GLY A 54 1.48 0.13 2.86
CA GLY A 54 2.27 0.48 1.67
C GLY A 54 2.94 -0.72 1.03
N SER A 55 3.53 -1.63 1.83
CA SER A 55 4.05 -2.91 1.32
C SER A 55 2.95 -3.80 0.74
N GLY A 56 1.74 -3.69 1.28
CA GLY A 56 0.47 -4.16 0.73
C GLY A 56 0.32 -3.80 -0.75
N LEU A 57 0.32 -2.48 -1.01
CA LEU A 57 0.15 -1.88 -2.34
C LEU A 57 1.27 -2.27 -3.31
N PHE A 58 2.51 -2.27 -2.83
CA PHE A 58 3.67 -2.61 -3.67
C PHE A 58 3.65 -4.07 -4.14
N GLU A 59 3.35 -5.01 -3.24
CA GLU A 59 3.25 -6.43 -3.65
C GLU A 59 2.08 -6.65 -4.61
N TRP A 60 0.97 -5.92 -4.42
CA TRP A 60 -0.16 -5.97 -5.37
C TRP A 60 0.28 -5.54 -6.77
N LEU A 61 1.05 -4.46 -6.88
CA LEU A 61 1.65 -4.03 -8.15
C LEU A 61 2.58 -5.11 -8.72
N ARG A 62 3.41 -5.72 -7.88
CA ARG A 62 4.33 -6.79 -8.30
C ARG A 62 3.61 -8.03 -8.81
N LEU A 63 2.53 -8.44 -8.13
CA LEU A 63 1.67 -9.57 -8.53
C LEU A 63 0.96 -9.28 -9.84
N MET A 64 0.29 -8.14 -9.96
CA MET A 64 -0.42 -7.77 -11.17
C MET A 64 0.54 -7.66 -12.37
N SER A 65 1.69 -7.02 -12.18
CA SER A 65 2.73 -6.94 -13.23
C SER A 65 3.21 -8.32 -13.68
N ALA A 66 3.38 -9.27 -12.75
CA ALA A 66 3.81 -10.63 -13.08
C ALA A 66 2.72 -11.42 -13.82
N VAL A 67 1.45 -11.23 -13.46
CA VAL A 67 0.30 -11.85 -14.13
C VAL A 67 0.15 -11.30 -15.55
N MET A 68 0.24 -9.99 -15.74
CA MET A 68 0.11 -9.35 -17.05
C MET A 68 1.21 -9.82 -18.02
N VAL A 69 2.47 -9.83 -17.59
CA VAL A 69 3.59 -10.35 -18.41
C VAL A 69 3.38 -11.82 -18.80
N ARG A 70 2.73 -12.62 -17.95
CA ARG A 70 2.42 -14.02 -18.25
C ARG A 70 1.25 -14.17 -19.23
N MET A 71 0.26 -13.28 -19.17
CA MET A 71 -0.87 -13.23 -20.11
C MET A 71 -0.46 -12.75 -21.50
N ASP A 72 0.48 -11.79 -21.59
CA ASP A 72 0.97 -11.22 -22.85
C ASP A 72 1.94 -12.16 -23.62
N GLY A 73 2.17 -13.37 -23.12
CA GLY A 73 2.70 -14.50 -23.89
C GLY A 73 4.20 -14.51 -24.26
N GLY A 74 5.03 -13.56 -23.82
CA GLY A 74 6.32 -13.35 -24.51
C GLY A 74 7.63 -13.07 -23.75
N GLN A 75 7.67 -12.95 -22.42
CA GLN A 75 8.95 -12.67 -21.73
C GLN A 75 9.22 -13.57 -20.54
N THR A 76 10.49 -13.66 -20.14
CA THR A 76 10.98 -14.36 -18.94
C THR A 76 10.24 -13.84 -17.71
N ALA A 77 9.09 -14.45 -17.43
CA ALA A 77 8.28 -14.13 -16.28
C ALA A 77 9.16 -14.30 -15.05
N ARG A 78 9.23 -13.28 -14.19
CA ARG A 78 9.76 -13.48 -12.84
C ARG A 78 9.07 -14.72 -12.27
N PRO A 79 9.82 -15.67 -11.67
CA PRO A 79 9.23 -16.93 -11.24
C PRO A 79 8.02 -16.64 -10.35
N MET A 80 6.82 -16.98 -10.83
CA MET A 80 5.56 -16.69 -10.13
C MET A 80 5.59 -17.25 -8.71
N ALA A 81 6.25 -18.41 -8.55
CA ALA A 81 6.55 -19.01 -7.26
C ALA A 81 7.33 -18.07 -6.33
N MET A 82 8.33 -17.35 -6.81
CA MET A 82 9.10 -16.40 -6.00
C MET A 82 8.27 -15.18 -5.59
N VAL A 83 7.37 -14.70 -6.44
CA VAL A 83 6.46 -13.59 -6.10
C VAL A 83 5.45 -14.04 -5.04
N LEU A 84 4.86 -15.23 -5.22
CA LEU A 84 3.92 -15.82 -4.25
C LEU A 84 4.58 -16.10 -2.90
N VAL A 85 5.77 -16.72 -2.90
CA VAL A 85 6.54 -16.95 -1.68
C VAL A 85 6.85 -15.63 -0.99
N GLY A 86 7.28 -14.61 -1.75
CA GLY A 86 7.49 -13.26 -1.22
C GLY A 86 6.25 -12.67 -0.56
N PHE A 87 5.08 -12.84 -1.16
CA PHE A 87 3.81 -12.39 -0.59
C PHE A 87 3.49 -13.07 0.74
N PHE A 88 3.62 -14.40 0.84
CA PHE A 88 3.39 -15.12 2.11
C PHE A 88 4.42 -14.76 3.18
N VAL A 89 5.70 -14.61 2.81
CA VAL A 89 6.74 -14.13 3.71
C VAL A 89 6.39 -12.72 4.22
N ARG A 90 5.94 -11.82 3.35
CA ARG A 90 5.49 -10.48 3.73
C ARG A 90 4.28 -10.53 4.67
N LEU A 91 3.32 -11.42 4.45
CA LEU A 91 2.20 -11.62 5.39
C LEU A 91 2.68 -12.09 6.76
N GLY A 92 3.61 -13.04 6.81
CA GLY A 92 4.23 -13.48 8.06
C GLY A 92 4.95 -12.35 8.78
N ILE A 93 5.74 -11.55 8.05
CA ILE A 93 6.43 -10.37 8.59
C ILE A 93 5.41 -9.33 9.09
N ALA A 94 4.34 -9.07 8.35
CA ALA A 94 3.31 -8.11 8.76
C ALA A 94 2.64 -8.56 10.08
N VAL A 95 2.26 -9.83 10.20
CA VAL A 95 1.70 -10.37 11.45
C VAL A 95 2.69 -10.28 12.60
N ALA A 96 3.96 -10.64 12.35
CA ALA A 96 5.01 -10.52 13.36
C ALA A 96 5.21 -9.06 13.81
N LEU A 97 5.24 -8.11 12.88
CA LEU A 97 5.34 -6.69 13.17
C LEU A 97 4.12 -6.17 13.94
N LEU A 98 2.90 -6.58 13.58
CA LEU A 98 1.69 -6.24 14.34
C LEU A 98 1.80 -6.77 15.78
N TYR A 99 2.17 -8.03 15.95
CA TYR A 99 2.31 -8.65 17.26
C TYR A 99 3.37 -7.97 18.12
N VAL A 100 4.59 -7.81 17.60
CA VAL A 100 5.71 -7.15 18.30
C VAL A 100 5.34 -5.71 18.62
N SER A 101 4.74 -4.99 17.66
CA SER A 101 4.40 -3.60 17.87
C SER A 101 3.36 -3.42 18.98
N LEU A 102 2.28 -4.21 19.00
CA LEU A 102 1.27 -4.15 20.06
C LEU A 102 1.78 -4.68 21.40
N LYS A 103 2.69 -5.66 21.39
CA LYS A 103 3.24 -6.24 22.61
C LYS A 103 4.24 -5.33 23.31
N TYR A 104 5.07 -4.62 22.55
CA TYR A 104 6.16 -3.80 23.10
C TYR A 104 5.86 -2.30 23.11
N LEU A 105 5.05 -1.80 22.17
CA LEU A 105 4.61 -0.41 22.18
C LEU A 105 3.26 -0.33 22.90
N ASN A 106 3.28 0.19 24.12
CA ASN A 106 2.08 0.56 24.89
C ASN A 106 1.38 1.82 24.32
N GLY A 107 1.33 1.96 22.99
CA GLY A 107 0.68 3.05 22.29
C GLY A 107 -0.78 2.72 21.93
N SER A 108 -1.48 3.71 21.42
CA SER A 108 -2.87 3.56 20.95
C SER A 108 -2.98 2.62 19.74
N VAL A 109 -3.80 1.57 19.88
CA VAL A 109 -4.18 0.64 18.79
C VAL A 109 -4.84 1.37 17.62
N TYR A 110 -5.54 2.48 17.90
CA TYR A 110 -6.17 3.29 16.86
C TYR A 110 -5.15 3.96 15.93
N ALA A 111 -3.94 4.26 16.41
CA ALA A 111 -2.87 4.80 15.56
C ALA A 111 -2.37 3.75 14.56
N LEU A 112 -2.23 2.49 15.00
CA LEU A 112 -1.91 1.36 14.13
C LEU A 112 -2.99 1.15 13.06
N ALA A 113 -4.26 1.10 13.49
CA ALA A 113 -5.40 0.95 12.59
C ALA A 113 -5.50 2.09 11.58
N ALA A 114 -5.26 3.33 12.01
CA ALA A 114 -5.19 4.49 11.12
C ALA A 114 -4.08 4.32 10.07
N GLY A 115 -2.88 3.92 10.48
CA GLY A 115 -1.76 3.67 9.56
C GLY A 115 -2.09 2.60 8.51
N LEU A 116 -2.77 1.53 8.92
CA LEU A 116 -3.24 0.48 8.00
C LEU A 116 -4.28 1.03 7.00
N ALA A 117 -5.22 1.83 7.47
CA ALA A 117 -6.27 2.43 6.65
C ALA A 117 -5.73 3.44 5.61
N LEU A 118 -4.58 4.07 5.88
CA LEU A 118 -4.00 5.09 4.98
C LEU A 118 -3.73 4.57 3.57
N GLY A 119 -3.31 3.31 3.39
CA GLY A 119 -3.08 2.78 2.04
C GLY A 119 -4.38 2.53 1.27
N VAL A 120 -5.43 2.09 1.94
CA VAL A 120 -6.76 1.97 1.32
C VAL A 120 -7.29 3.36 0.94
N PHE A 121 -7.15 4.33 1.84
CA PHE A 121 -7.53 5.71 1.58
C PHE A 121 -6.76 6.31 0.40
N ALA A 122 -5.43 6.14 0.36
CA ALA A 122 -4.59 6.66 -0.71
C ALA A 122 -4.96 6.06 -2.07
N LEU A 123 -5.21 4.75 -2.13
CA LEU A 123 -5.72 4.10 -3.34
C LEU A 123 -7.08 4.65 -3.76
N ALA A 124 -8.02 4.80 -2.81
CA ALA A 124 -9.35 5.30 -3.11
C ALA A 124 -9.32 6.72 -3.68
N VAL A 125 -8.49 7.61 -3.10
CA VAL A 125 -8.32 8.99 -3.59
C VAL A 125 -7.75 9.01 -5.01
N GLU A 126 -6.71 8.21 -5.28
CA GLU A 126 -6.12 8.15 -6.63
C GLU A 126 -7.06 7.49 -7.64
N GLY A 127 -7.81 6.46 -7.25
CA GLY A 127 -8.87 5.88 -8.07
C GLY A 127 -9.93 6.90 -8.47
N LEU A 128 -10.41 7.71 -7.52
CA LEU A 128 -11.36 8.79 -7.79
C LEU A 128 -10.75 9.89 -8.67
N ARG A 129 -9.48 10.23 -8.49
CA ARG A 129 -8.76 11.22 -9.33
C ARG A 129 -8.69 10.76 -10.79
N LEU A 130 -8.44 9.47 -11.03
CA LEU A 130 -8.41 8.90 -12.37
C LEU A 130 -9.78 8.93 -13.03
N MET A 131 -10.82 8.54 -12.29
CA MET A 131 -12.20 8.62 -12.79
C MET A 131 -12.55 10.04 -13.20
N LYS A 132 -12.21 11.03 -12.35
CA LYS A 132 -12.46 12.44 -12.65
C LYS A 132 -11.69 12.92 -13.88
N ALA A 133 -10.44 12.50 -14.03
CA ALA A 133 -9.61 12.87 -15.19
C ALA A 133 -10.12 12.30 -16.52
N TRP A 134 -10.97 11.27 -16.49
CA TRP A 134 -11.57 10.66 -17.68
C TRP A 134 -12.97 11.20 -18.00
N THR A 135 -13.64 11.84 -17.04
CA THR A 135 -14.97 12.43 -17.21
C THR A 135 -14.96 13.90 -17.65
N VAL A 136 -13.78 14.53 -17.68
CA VAL A 136 -13.57 15.92 -18.14
C VAL A 136 -12.85 15.88 -19.47
#